data_AF-A0A9E0RXI7-F1
#
_entry.id   AF-A0A9E0RXI7-F1
#
_cell.length_a   1.000
_cell.length_b   1.000
_cell.length_c   1.000
_cell.angle_alpha   90.00
_cell.angle_beta   90.00
_cell.angle_gamma   90.00
#
_symmetry.space_group_name_H-M   'P 1'
#
loop_
_entity.id
_entity.type
_entity.pdbx_description
1 polymer ?
#
loop_
_entity_poly.entity_id
_entity_poly.type
_entity_poly.pdbx_seq_one_letter_code
_entity_poly.pdbx_strand_id
1 'polypeptide(L)'
;MEGILGRFLSFDKMITGTLVKIVYYIALFVIVIAGLFFALKSLFAGQFGSFILGVVFIPLAAIYVRMICEMFIVIFRISDNLAAIRKLQEGESSSS
;
A
#
# COMPACT_ATOMS: atom_id res chain seq x y z
N MET A 1 -5.53 -0.95 -28.02
CA MET A 1 -5.27 -1.85 -26.86
C MET A 1 -5.45 -1.03 -25.58
N GLU A 2 -6.68 -0.62 -25.28
CA GLU A 2 -6.98 0.28 -24.15
C GLU A 2 -8.11 -0.31 -23.28
N GLY A 3 -8.14 -1.64 -23.14
CA GLY A 3 -9.31 -2.35 -22.61
C GLY A 3 -9.34 -2.59 -21.10
N ILE A 4 -8.19 -2.49 -20.42
CA ILE A 4 -8.05 -2.94 -19.03
C ILE A 4 -7.54 -1.81 -18.12
N LEU A 5 -6.54 -1.04 -18.59
CA LEU A 5 -5.94 0.06 -17.84
C LEU A 5 -6.91 1.22 -17.56
N GLY A 6 -7.75 1.61 -18.52
CA GLY A 6 -8.72 2.70 -18.36
C GLY A 6 -9.86 2.39 -17.37
N ARG A 7 -10.23 1.11 -17.23
CA ARG A 7 -11.27 0.67 -16.29
C ARG A 7 -10.77 0.60 -14.85
N PHE A 8 -9.49 0.28 -14.65
CA PHE A 8 -8.85 0.37 -13.33
C PHE A 8 -8.59 1.82 -12.90
N LEU A 9 -8.47 2.75 -13.86
CA LEU A 9 -8.35 4.20 -13.62
C LEU A 9 -9.71 4.94 -13.54
N SER A 10 -10.83 4.23 -13.69
CA SER A 10 -12.15 4.79 -13.49
C SER A 10 -12.44 4.90 -11.98
N PHE A 11 -11.94 5.98 -11.37
CA PHE A 11 -12.07 6.38 -9.96
C PHE A 11 -13.52 6.67 -9.50
N ASP A 12 -14.53 6.15 -10.18
CA ASP A 12 -15.95 6.50 -9.96
C ASP A 12 -16.56 5.80 -8.73
N LYS A 13 -15.96 4.67 -8.31
CA LYS A 13 -16.27 3.97 -7.06
C LYS A 13 -15.00 3.95 -6.23
N MET A 14 -15.03 4.36 -4.96
CA MET A 14 -13.88 4.26 -4.05
C MET A 14 -13.43 2.80 -3.93
N ILE A 15 -12.54 2.36 -4.82
CA ILE A 15 -11.76 1.12 -4.74
C ILE A 15 -10.58 1.33 -3.75
N THR A 16 -10.48 2.51 -3.16
CA THR A 16 -9.28 3.00 -2.52
C THR A 16 -8.84 2.18 -1.31
N GLY A 17 -9.79 1.69 -0.49
CA GLY A 17 -9.46 0.81 0.64
C GLY A 17 -8.92 -0.57 0.22
N THR A 18 -9.37 -1.13 -0.90
CA THR A 18 -8.91 -2.43 -1.43
C THR A 18 -7.63 -2.28 -2.23
N LEU A 19 -7.48 -1.18 -2.97
CA LEU A 19 -6.28 -0.85 -3.74
C LEU A 19 -5.03 -0.80 -2.85
N VAL A 20 -5.11 -0.12 -1.71
CA VAL A 20 -3.97 0.01 -0.79
C VAL A 20 -3.54 -1.35 -0.22
N LYS A 21 -4.49 -2.27 0.05
CA LYS A 21 -4.15 -3.63 0.48
C LYS A 21 -3.38 -4.40 -0.59
N ILE A 22 -3.79 -4.28 -1.85
CA ILE A 22 -3.09 -4.92 -2.97
C ILE A 22 -1.67 -4.37 -3.10
N VAL A 23 -1.52 -3.04 -3.02
CA VAL A 23 -0.21 -2.37 -3.04
C VAL A 23 0.67 -2.81 -1.86
N TYR A 24 0.11 -2.96 -0.66
CA TYR A 24 0.84 -3.44 0.52
C TYR A 24 1.42 -4.83 0.29
N TYR A 25 0.63 -5.79 -0.20
CA TYR A 25 1.12 -7.15 -0.47
C TYR A 25 2.20 -7.15 -1.55
N ILE A 26 2.05 -6.34 -2.60
CA ILE A 26 3.07 -6.19 -3.65
C ILE A 26 4.36 -5.60 -3.06
N ALA A 27 4.27 -4.54 -2.25
CA ALA A 27 5.41 -3.91 -1.63
C ALA A 27 6.15 -4.85 -0.67
N LEU A 28 5.40 -5.62 0.13
CA LEU A 28 5.95 -6.66 1.01
C LEU A 28 6.71 -7.72 0.19
N PHE A 29 6.10 -8.20 -0.90
CA PHE A 29 6.73 -9.16 -1.81
C PHE A 29 8.04 -8.63 -2.41
N VAL A 30 8.05 -7.37 -2.83
CA VAL A 30 9.26 -6.70 -3.34
C VAL A 30 10.34 -6.60 -2.25
N ILE A 31 9.99 -6.23 -1.02
CA ILE A 31 10.94 -6.15 0.10
C ILE A 31 11.58 -7.51 0.38
N VAL A 32 10.79 -8.58 0.37
CA VAL A 32 11.28 -9.95 0.61
C VAL A 32 12.23 -10.38 -0.51
N ILE A 33 11.85 -10.17 -1.78
CA ILE A 33 12.70 -10.52 -2.93
C ILE A 33 13.97 -9.69 -2.95
N ALA A 34 13.87 -8.38 -2.75
CA ALA A 34 15.02 -7.47 -2.75
C ALA A 34 15.99 -7.82 -1.61
N GLY A 35 15.46 -8.10 -0.42
CA GLY A 35 16.24 -8.54 0.73
C GLY A 35 16.95 -9.87 0.48
N LEU A 36 16.26 -10.86 -0.10
CA LEU A 36 16.84 -12.15 -0.43
C LEU A 36 17.92 -12.02 -1.53
N PHE A 37 17.67 -11.21 -2.55
CA PHE A 37 18.63 -10.95 -3.62
C PHE A 37 19.90 -10.26 -3.10
N PHE A 38 19.74 -9.26 -2.22
CA PHE A 38 20.85 -8.57 -1.58
C PHE A 38 21.65 -9.51 -0.68
N ALA A 39 20.97 -10.35 0.11
CA ALA A 39 21.60 -11.35 0.97
C ALA A 39 22.43 -12.36 0.15
N LEU A 40 21.88 -12.89 -0.95
CA LEU A 40 22.59 -13.81 -1.85
C LEU A 40 23.81 -13.14 -2.51
N LYS A 41 23.66 -11.93 -3.03
CA LYS A 41 24.76 -11.13 -3.59
C LYS A 41 25.88 -10.91 -2.59
N SER A 42 25.53 -10.56 -1.35
CA SER A 42 26.50 -10.30 -0.28
C SER A 42 27.28 -11.56 0.12
N LEU A 43 26.62 -12.72 0.11
CA LEU A 43 27.24 -14.02 0.38
C LEU A 43 28.28 -14.38 -0.69
N PHE A 44 27.94 -14.22 -1.97
CA PHE A 44 28.86 -14.46 -3.09
C PHE A 44 30.05 -13.48 -3.12
N ALA A 45 29.87 -12.27 -2.61
CA ALA A 45 30.93 -11.27 -2.53
C ALA A 45 31.84 -11.43 -1.29
N GLY A 46 31.57 -12.41 -0.40
CA GLY A 46 32.32 -12.61 0.84
C GLY A 46 32.13 -11.49 1.87
N GLN A 47 31.14 -10.62 1.67
CA GLN A 47 30.89 -9.46 2.54
C GLN A 47 29.89 -9.82 3.64
N PHE A 48 30.41 -10.37 4.75
CA PHE A 48 29.56 -10.73 5.90
C PHE A 48 28.88 -9.52 6.56
N GLY A 49 29.54 -8.36 6.61
CA GLY A 49 28.95 -7.15 7.19
C GLY A 49 27.70 -6.67 6.45
N SER A 50 27.74 -6.67 5.12
CA SER A 50 26.59 -6.29 4.28
C SER A 50 25.46 -7.33 4.35
N PHE A 51 25.78 -8.61 4.59
CA PHE A 51 24.78 -9.66 4.77
C PHE A 51 23.95 -9.43 6.04
N ILE A 52 24.60 -9.17 7.19
CA ILE A 52 23.90 -8.83 8.44
C ILE A 52 23.04 -7.59 8.24
N LEU A 53 23.57 -6.56 7.59
CA LEU A 53 22.83 -5.32 7.33
C LEU A 53 21.57 -5.59 6.49
N GLY A 54 21.69 -6.40 5.44
CA GLY A 54 20.57 -6.79 4.59
C GLY A 54 19.48 -7.56 5.35
N VAL A 55 19.87 -8.51 6.20
CA VAL A 55 18.91 -9.29 7.00
C VAL A 55 18.19 -8.42 8.03
N VAL A 56 18.88 -7.49 8.69
CA VAL A 56 18.28 -6.55 9.65
C VAL A 56 17.40 -5.50 8.95
N PHE A 57 17.74 -5.14 7.71
CA PHE A 57 16.98 -4.15 6.95
C PHE A 57 15.61 -4.67 6.51
N ILE A 58 15.44 -5.97 6.26
CA ILE A 58 14.16 -6.58 5.85
C ILE A 58 13.02 -6.31 6.86
N PRO A 59 13.13 -6.65 8.16
CA PRO A 59 12.06 -6.39 9.12
C PRO A 59 11.84 -4.89 9.32
N LEU A 60 12.89 -4.06 9.30
CA LEU A 60 12.76 -2.60 9.39
C LEU A 60 11.97 -2.03 8.21
N ALA A 61 12.29 -2.44 6.99
CA ALA A 61 11.58 -2.04 5.78
C ALA A 61 10.13 -2.52 5.80
N ALA A 62 9.86 -3.74 6.27
CA ALA A 62 8.51 -4.27 6.41
C ALA A 62 7.66 -3.49 7.43
N ILE A 63 8.24 -3.11 8.58
CA ILE A 63 7.58 -2.26 9.58
C ILE A 63 7.29 -0.87 9.00
N TYR A 64 8.27 -0.28 8.31
CA TYR A 64 8.12 1.03 7.69
C TYR A 64 7.00 1.03 6.65
N VAL A 65 6.96 0.03 5.75
CA VAL A 65 5.91 -0.09 4.74
C VAL A 65 4.54 -0.26 5.36
N ARG A 66 4.45 -1.00 6.48
CA ARG A 66 3.21 -1.20 7.22
C ARG A 66 2.70 0.13 7.79
N MET A 67 3.57 0.91 8.44
CA MET A 67 3.22 2.22 9.00
C MET A 67 2.65 3.15 7.93
N ILE A 68 3.33 3.25 6.77
CA ILE A 68 2.88 4.11 5.67
C ILE A 68 1.55 3.61 5.10
N CYS A 69 1.40 2.31 4.83
CA CYS A 69 0.16 1.75 4.29
C CYS A 69 -1.03 1.98 5.24
N GLU A 70 -0.83 1.84 6.55
CA GLU A 70 -1.88 2.08 7.54
C GLU A 70 -2.33 3.54 7.53
N MET A 71 -1.38 4.49 7.40
CA MET A 71 -1.67 5.92 7.25
C MET A 71 -2.48 6.21 5.98
N PHE A 72 -2.12 5.60 4.84
CA PHE A 72 -2.89 5.73 3.60
C PHE A 72 -4.32 5.18 3.74
N ILE A 73 -4.50 4.00 4.35
CA ILE A 73 -5.83 3.42 4.57
C ILE A 73 -6.68 4.37 5.43
N VAL A 74 -6.12 4.92 6.50
CA VAL A 74 -6.85 5.84 7.39
C VAL A 74 -7.32 7.08 6.62
N ILE A 75 -6.45 7.70 5.81
CA ILE A 75 -6.80 8.89 5.01
C ILE A 75 -7.96 8.58 4.06
N PHE A 76 -7.90 7.44 3.35
CA PHE A 76 -8.99 7.06 2.45
C PHE A 76 -10.29 6.80 3.21
N ARG A 77 -10.24 6.10 4.34
CA ARG A 77 -11.44 5.89 5.17
C ARG A 77 -12.07 7.19 5.65
N ILE A 78 -11.27 8.22 5.96
CA ILE A 78 -11.80 9.54 6.32
C ILE A 78 -12.54 10.16 5.13
N SER A 79 -11.97 10.05 3.92
CA SER A 79 -12.62 10.53 2.69
C SER A 79 -13.94 9.82 2.41
N ASP A 80 -14.01 8.49 2.56
CA ASP A 80 -15.26 7.73 2.41
C ASP A 80 -16.33 8.22 3.41
N ASN A 81 -15.93 8.37 4.68
CA ASN A 81 -16.84 8.81 5.75
C ASN A 81 -17.37 10.22 5.52
N LEU A 82 -16.54 11.15 5.04
CA LEU A 82 -16.96 12.51 4.69
C LEU A 82 -17.97 12.51 3.54
N ALA A 83 -17.73 11.70 2.51
CA ALA A 83 -18.67 11.54 1.40
C ALA A 83 -20.01 10.97 1.87
N ALA A 84 -19.99 10.02 2.81
CA ALA A 84 -21.21 9.45 3.40
C ALA A 84 -22.00 10.49 4.22
N ILE A 85 -21.34 11.31 5.03
CA ILE A 85 -21.99 12.37 5.84
C ILE A 85 -22.67 13.39 4.93
N ARG A 86 -22.02 13.85 3.86
CA ARG A 86 -22.61 14.81 2.91
C ARG A 86 -23.91 14.28 2.30
N LYS A 87 -23.93 12.99 1.94
CA LYS A 87 -25.10 12.35 1.33
C LYS A 87 -26.28 12.23 2.30
N LEU A 88 -26.01 12.10 3.60
CA LEU A 88 -27.05 12.09 4.65
C LEU A 88 -27.70 13.47 4.81
N GLN A 89 -26.92 14.55 4.79
CA GLN A 89 -27.47 15.91 4.92
C GLN A 89 -28.36 16.33 3.72
N GLU A 90 -28.01 15.92 2.49
CA GLU A 90 -28.83 16.18 1.30
C GLU A 90 -30.19 15.42 1.35
N GLY A 91 -30.25 14.28 2.05
CA GLY A 91 -31.49 13.51 2.25
C GLY A 91 -32.47 14.18 3.20
N GLU A 92 -31.99 14.83 4.27
CA GLU A 92 -32.85 15.55 5.23
C GLU A 92 -33.42 16.86 4.65
N SER A 93 -32.64 17.60 3.84
CA SER A 93 -33.09 18.85 3.22
C SER A 93 -34.15 18.66 2.11
N SER A 94 -34.30 17.43 1.61
CA SER A 94 -35.29 17.08 0.58
C SER A 94 -36.65 16.68 1.18
N SER A 95 -36.71 16.47 2.50
CA SER A 95 -37.89 16.01 3.23
C SER A 95 -38.52 17.12 4.10
N SER A 96 -38.00 18.34 4.04
CA SER A 96 -38.59 19.57 4.63
C SER A 96 -38.94 20.54 3.51
#